data_AF-A0A2H9L4E1-F1
#
_entry.id   AF-A0A2H9L4E1-F1
#
_cell.length_a   1.000
_cell.length_b   1.000
_cell.length_c   1.000
_cell.angle_alpha   90.00
_cell.angle_beta   90.00
_cell.angle_gamma   90.00
#
_symmetry.space_group_name_H-M   'P 1'
#
loop_
_entity.id
_entity.type
_entity.pdbx_description
1 polymer ?
#
loop_
_entity_poly.entity_id
_entity_poly.type
_entity_poly.pdbx_seq_one_letter_code
_entity_poly.pdbx_strand_id
1 'polypeptide(L)'
;MLVVSLGGSLLYDGEKINREYAEAVAPLLKGNAIVVGGGILAKKYSEKARKETKNEFFADRAAIRATRINAAVVAAELNERVCLSFDDAAFVASRGGTPVMAGMMEGLTTDSVSVLLAERLGIKRIVNLSKVAGIYDRDPKEKGARLFKRLTHKQLITLATKFDERKARTNFPFDLVACKLAARSRIRVDFADGRELRNVRGALAGRTAGTTVK
;
A
#
# COMPACT_ATOMS: atom_id res chain seq x y z
N MET A 1 -4.38 11.20 -13.00
CA MET A 1 -3.48 10.17 -12.44
C MET A 1 -3.34 10.40 -10.95
N LEU A 2 -3.44 9.35 -10.13
CA LEU A 2 -3.11 9.35 -8.70
C LEU A 2 -2.15 8.18 -8.40
N VAL A 3 -1.67 8.06 -7.16
CA VAL A 3 -0.96 6.85 -6.72
C VAL A 3 -1.91 5.95 -5.93
N VAL A 4 -1.90 4.65 -6.21
CA VAL A 4 -2.65 3.62 -5.49
C VAL A 4 -1.67 2.73 -4.74
N SER A 5 -1.73 2.72 -3.40
CA SER A 5 -1.13 1.68 -2.58
C SER A 5 -2.13 0.53 -2.48
N LEU A 6 -1.91 -0.55 -3.23
CA LEU A 6 -2.76 -1.74 -3.21
C LEU A 6 -2.22 -2.72 -2.18
N GLY A 7 -2.90 -2.81 -1.04
CA GLY A 7 -2.54 -3.72 0.04
C GLY A 7 -2.53 -5.17 -0.44
N GLY A 8 -1.37 -5.83 -0.34
CA GLY A 8 -1.19 -7.19 -0.87
C GLY A 8 -2.14 -8.22 -0.27
N SER A 9 -2.70 -7.98 0.92
CA SER A 9 -3.69 -8.87 1.53
C SER A 9 -5.00 -8.95 0.74
N LEU A 10 -5.33 -7.94 -0.07
CA LEU A 10 -6.53 -7.91 -0.93
C LEU A 10 -6.43 -8.91 -2.08
N LEU A 11 -5.22 -9.26 -2.51
CA LEU A 11 -4.97 -10.21 -3.59
C LEU A 11 -5.09 -11.68 -3.17
N TYR A 12 -5.52 -11.96 -1.94
CA TYR A 12 -5.54 -13.31 -1.39
C TYR A 12 -6.86 -13.66 -0.71
N ASP A 13 -7.31 -14.89 -1.00
CA ASP A 13 -8.27 -15.63 -0.21
C ASP A 13 -7.55 -16.75 0.54
N GLY A 14 -7.45 -16.61 1.87
CA GLY A 14 -6.55 -17.42 2.69
C GLY A 14 -5.09 -17.30 2.23
N GLU A 15 -4.49 -18.42 1.82
CA GLU A 15 -3.11 -18.48 1.30
C GLU A 15 -3.04 -18.45 -0.25
N LYS A 16 -4.18 -18.50 -0.95
CA LYS A 16 -4.22 -18.55 -2.41
C LYS A 16 -4.44 -17.17 -3.00
N ILE A 17 -3.81 -16.89 -4.13
CA ILE A 17 -4.06 -15.66 -4.89
C ILE A 17 -5.52 -15.70 -5.36
N ASN A 18 -6.26 -14.65 -5.07
CA ASN A 18 -7.61 -14.43 -5.57
C ASN A 18 -7.51 -13.79 -6.97
N ARG A 19 -7.48 -14.64 -7.99
CA ARG A 19 -7.35 -14.20 -9.39
C ARG A 19 -8.55 -13.36 -9.83
N GLU A 20 -9.76 -13.75 -9.45
CA GLU A 20 -10.98 -13.02 -9.80
C GLU A 20 -10.94 -11.58 -9.28
N TYR A 21 -10.47 -11.37 -8.06
CA TYR A 21 -10.28 -10.03 -7.52
C TYR A 21 -9.20 -9.26 -8.28
N ALA A 22 -8.06 -9.88 -8.60
CA ALA A 22 -6.98 -9.23 -9.34
C ALA A 22 -7.44 -8.77 -10.73
N GLU A 23 -8.12 -9.66 -11.47
CA GLU A 23 -8.72 -9.40 -12.78
C GLU A 23 -9.78 -8.29 -12.72
N ALA A 24 -10.61 -8.29 -11.67
CA ALA A 24 -11.68 -7.30 -11.54
C ALA A 24 -11.19 -5.93 -11.05
N VAL A 25 -10.14 -5.87 -10.21
CA VAL A 25 -9.61 -4.62 -9.66
C VAL A 25 -8.67 -3.92 -10.65
N ALA A 26 -7.84 -4.67 -11.38
CA ALA A 26 -6.81 -4.12 -12.25
C ALA A 26 -7.35 -3.08 -13.27
N PRO A 27 -8.44 -3.32 -14.01
CA PRO A 27 -9.01 -2.33 -14.93
C PRO A 27 -9.40 -1.01 -14.26
N LEU A 28 -9.73 -1.02 -12.96
CA LEU A 28 -10.06 0.19 -12.20
C LEU A 28 -8.81 1.03 -11.89
N LEU A 29 -7.65 0.38 -11.82
CA LEU A 29 -6.39 1.01 -11.48
C LEU A 29 -5.67 1.59 -12.70
N LYS A 30 -6.07 1.18 -13.92
CA LYS A 30 -5.48 1.64 -15.19
C LYS A 30 -5.41 3.18 -15.26
N GLY A 31 -4.27 3.70 -15.71
CA GLY A 31 -3.98 5.15 -15.78
C GLY A 31 -3.54 5.78 -14.46
N ASN A 32 -3.32 4.98 -13.41
CA ASN A 32 -2.74 5.40 -12.14
C ASN A 32 -1.35 4.78 -11.93
N ALA A 33 -0.57 5.33 -11.01
CA ALA A 33 0.68 4.70 -10.59
C ALA A 33 0.38 3.78 -9.39
N ILE A 34 0.76 2.52 -9.46
CA ILE A 34 0.33 1.47 -8.53
C ILE A 34 1.55 0.94 -7.79
N VAL A 35 1.43 0.77 -6.47
CA VAL A 35 2.40 0.02 -5.65
C VAL A 35 1.68 -1.13 -4.99
N VAL A 36 2.16 -2.36 -5.21
CA VAL A 36 1.50 -3.58 -4.73
C VAL A 36 2.22 -4.12 -3.49
N GLY A 37 1.47 -4.28 -2.41
CA GLY A 37 1.93 -4.83 -1.13
C GLY A 37 2.19 -6.33 -1.16
N GLY A 38 2.83 -6.83 -0.10
CA GLY A 38 3.28 -8.22 -0.02
C GLY A 38 2.25 -9.24 0.49
N GLY A 39 1.28 -8.80 1.29
CA GLY A 39 0.21 -9.68 1.81
C GLY A 39 0.71 -10.88 2.61
N ILE A 40 -0.04 -11.98 2.55
CA ILE A 40 0.29 -13.23 3.25
C ILE A 40 1.60 -13.84 2.74
N LEU A 41 1.93 -13.65 1.47
CA LEU A 41 3.15 -14.17 0.85
C LEU A 41 4.40 -13.53 1.47
N ALA A 42 4.43 -12.20 1.58
CA ALA A 42 5.54 -11.52 2.23
C ALA A 42 5.68 -11.90 3.70
N LYS A 43 4.57 -12.05 4.42
CA LYS A 43 4.59 -12.53 5.80
C LYS A 43 5.23 -13.92 5.91
N LYS A 44 4.74 -14.88 5.14
CA LYS A 44 5.22 -16.28 5.13
C LYS A 44 6.72 -16.38 4.86
N TYR A 45 7.20 -15.67 3.84
CA TYR A 45 8.61 -15.75 3.43
C TYR A 45 9.54 -14.92 4.31
N SER A 46 9.10 -13.77 4.82
CA SER A 46 9.91 -12.97 5.77
C SER A 46 10.08 -13.69 7.11
N GLU A 47 9.02 -14.29 7.65
CA GLU A 47 9.08 -15.08 8.90
C GLU A 47 10.02 -16.28 8.76
N LYS A 48 9.94 -17.00 7.64
CA LYS A 48 10.86 -18.11 7.35
C LYS A 48 12.31 -17.62 7.23
N ALA A 49 12.56 -16.59 6.42
CA ALA A 49 13.90 -16.05 6.24
C ALA A 49 14.48 -15.52 7.56
N ARG A 50 13.68 -14.83 8.39
CA ARG A 50 14.07 -14.37 9.73
C ARG A 50 14.49 -15.54 10.61
N LYS A 51 13.72 -16.63 10.63
CA LYS A 51 14.01 -17.81 11.46
C LYS A 51 15.32 -18.48 11.04
N GLU A 52 15.52 -18.68 9.74
CA GLU A 52 16.69 -19.39 9.21
C GLU A 52 17.97 -18.54 9.27
N THR A 53 17.87 -17.24 8.99
CA THR A 53 19.06 -16.36 8.88
C THR A 53 19.35 -15.54 10.13
N LYS A 54 18.36 -15.41 11.04
CA LYS A 54 18.40 -14.52 12.22
C LYS A 54 18.74 -13.06 11.86
N ASN A 55 18.36 -12.61 10.67
CA ASN A 55 18.72 -11.29 10.15
C ASN A 55 17.52 -10.62 9.42
N GLU A 56 17.09 -9.47 9.93
CA GLU A 56 15.96 -8.70 9.38
C GLU A 56 16.19 -8.25 7.95
N PHE A 57 17.43 -7.96 7.55
CA PHE A 57 17.74 -7.57 6.18
C PHE A 57 17.34 -8.67 5.17
N PHE A 58 17.62 -9.94 5.49
CA PHE A 58 17.21 -11.06 4.64
C PHE A 58 15.70 -11.33 4.73
N ALA A 59 15.07 -11.05 5.87
CA ALA A 59 13.61 -11.11 6.01
C ALA A 59 12.91 -10.07 5.12
N ASP A 60 13.38 -8.82 5.14
CA ASP A 60 12.89 -7.74 4.29
C ASP A 60 13.10 -8.05 2.81
N ARG A 61 14.28 -8.56 2.46
CA ARG A 61 14.57 -9.01 1.08
C ARG A 61 13.60 -10.08 0.59
N ALA A 62 13.25 -11.03 1.45
CA ALA A 62 12.25 -12.05 1.12
C ALA A 62 10.84 -11.44 0.96
N ALA A 63 10.45 -10.50 1.83
CA ALA A 63 9.19 -9.76 1.70
C ALA A 63 9.12 -8.94 0.40
N ILE A 64 10.19 -8.25 0.03
CA ILE A 64 10.29 -7.48 -1.22
C ILE A 64 10.10 -8.39 -2.42
N ARG A 65 10.75 -9.56 -2.45
CA ARG A 65 10.55 -10.53 -3.53
C ARG A 65 9.10 -10.99 -3.64
N ALA A 66 8.43 -11.22 -2.51
CA ALA A 66 7.01 -11.55 -2.50
C ALA A 66 6.14 -10.40 -3.04
N THR A 67 6.44 -9.14 -2.70
CA THR A 67 5.72 -7.98 -3.26
C THR A 67 5.86 -7.91 -4.79
N ARG A 68 7.02 -8.29 -5.35
CA ARG A 68 7.25 -8.31 -6.80
C ARG A 68 6.44 -9.40 -7.51
N ILE A 69 6.24 -10.55 -6.87
CA ILE A 69 5.35 -11.60 -7.37
C ILE A 69 3.92 -11.05 -7.47
N ASN A 70 3.43 -10.37 -6.43
CA ASN A 70 2.10 -9.76 -6.44
C ASN A 70 1.97 -8.66 -7.49
N ALA A 71 2.98 -7.80 -7.60
CA ALA A 71 3.03 -6.75 -8.61
C ALA A 71 3.02 -7.31 -10.04
N ALA A 72 3.70 -8.44 -10.28
CA ALA A 72 3.70 -9.09 -11.58
C ALA A 72 2.32 -9.61 -11.99
N VAL A 73 1.54 -10.14 -11.03
CA VAL A 73 0.14 -10.54 -11.27
C VAL A 73 -0.69 -9.34 -11.71
N VAL A 74 -0.65 -8.24 -10.95
CA VAL A 74 -1.41 -7.03 -11.28
C VAL A 74 -0.95 -6.40 -12.60
N ALA A 75 0.35 -6.39 -12.87
CA ALA A 75 0.90 -5.87 -14.12
C ALA A 75 0.47 -6.70 -15.33
N ALA A 76 0.40 -8.03 -15.20
CA ALA A 76 -0.08 -8.90 -16.27
C ALA A 76 -1.54 -8.60 -16.66
N GLU A 77 -2.43 -8.41 -15.68
CA GLU A 77 -3.83 -8.03 -15.93
C GLU A 77 -3.98 -6.65 -16.61
N LEU A 78 -2.96 -5.80 -16.48
CA LEU A 78 -2.90 -4.47 -17.10
C LEU A 78 -2.18 -4.45 -18.45
N ASN A 79 -1.57 -5.57 -18.87
CA ASN A 79 -0.60 -5.62 -19.98
C ASN A 79 0.58 -4.65 -19.78
N GLU A 80 1.05 -4.54 -18.54
CA GLU A 80 2.18 -3.71 -18.12
C GLU A 80 3.32 -4.59 -17.59
N ARG A 81 4.47 -3.97 -17.30
CA ARG A 81 5.57 -4.62 -16.57
C ARG A 81 5.78 -3.99 -15.21
N VAL A 82 6.40 -4.76 -14.31
CA VAL A 82 6.84 -4.22 -13.02
C VAL A 82 8.00 -3.25 -13.24
N CYS A 83 7.83 -2.03 -12.77
CA CYS A 83 8.86 -1.00 -12.77
C CYS A 83 9.85 -1.25 -11.63
N LEU A 84 11.14 -1.20 -11.95
CA LEU A 84 12.21 -1.57 -11.00
C LEU A 84 12.87 -0.35 -10.33
N SER A 85 12.52 0.86 -10.76
CA SER A 85 12.98 2.11 -10.15
C SER A 85 11.90 3.19 -10.26
N PHE A 86 12.07 4.27 -9.50
CA PHE A 86 11.17 5.42 -9.57
C PHE A 86 11.27 6.15 -10.93
N ASP A 87 12.46 6.19 -11.54
CA ASP A 87 12.65 6.79 -12.86
C ASP A 87 12.05 5.95 -13.98
N ASP A 88 12.12 4.63 -13.83
CA ASP A 88 11.44 3.69 -14.72
C ASP A 88 9.92 3.86 -14.65
N ALA A 89 9.37 3.98 -13.44
CA ALA A 89 7.95 4.30 -13.25
C ALA A 89 7.56 5.66 -13.84
N ALA A 90 8.42 6.68 -13.70
CA ALA A 90 8.21 7.99 -14.32
C ALA A 90 8.23 7.91 -15.85
N PHE A 91 9.12 7.11 -16.43
CA PHE A 91 9.16 6.87 -17.87
C PHE A 91 7.87 6.23 -18.37
N VAL A 92 7.39 5.16 -17.73
CA VAL A 92 6.10 4.52 -18.08
C VAL A 92 4.94 5.52 -17.99
N ALA A 93 4.87 6.30 -16.91
CA ALA A 93 3.82 7.32 -16.75
C ALA A 93 3.87 8.39 -17.86
N SER A 94 5.07 8.84 -18.25
CA SER A 94 5.26 9.85 -19.31
C SER A 94 4.78 9.38 -20.69
N ARG A 95 4.69 8.06 -20.90
CA ARG A 95 4.19 7.44 -22.13
C ARG A 95 2.70 7.11 -22.08
N GLY A 96 1.99 7.56 -21.03
CA GLY A 96 0.57 7.28 -20.81
C GLY A 96 0.29 5.86 -20.28
N GLY A 97 1.33 5.12 -19.89
CA GLY A 97 1.20 3.80 -19.28
C GLY A 97 0.75 3.86 -17.81
N THR A 98 0.59 2.68 -17.22
CA THR A 98 0.20 2.48 -15.82
C THR A 98 1.41 1.89 -15.07
N PRO A 99 2.24 2.70 -14.40
CA PRO A 99 3.40 2.18 -13.69
C PRO A 99 2.96 1.24 -12.56
N VAL A 100 3.49 0.02 -12.54
CA VAL A 100 3.25 -0.96 -11.47
C VAL A 100 4.55 -1.22 -10.73
N MET A 101 4.62 -0.88 -9.45
CA MET A 101 5.78 -1.05 -8.59
C MET A 101 5.49 -2.02 -7.45
N ALA A 102 6.56 -2.41 -6.76
CA ALA A 102 6.55 -3.28 -5.60
C ALA A 102 7.45 -2.68 -4.49
N GLY A 103 7.76 -3.46 -3.46
CA GLY A 103 8.81 -3.12 -2.49
C GLY A 103 10.16 -2.89 -3.19
N MET A 104 10.92 -1.94 -2.68
CA MET A 104 12.14 -1.44 -3.33
C MET A 104 13.42 -1.70 -2.53
N MET A 105 13.38 -1.45 -1.21
CA MET A 105 14.56 -1.45 -0.35
C MET A 105 14.21 -1.99 1.03
N GLU A 106 15.16 -2.72 1.64
CA GLU A 106 15.06 -3.22 3.00
C GLU A 106 14.82 -2.08 4.01
N GLY A 107 14.03 -2.34 5.05
CA GLY A 107 13.61 -1.34 6.03
C GLY A 107 12.49 -0.39 5.59
N LEU A 108 12.02 -0.46 4.34
CA LEU A 108 10.88 0.33 3.83
C LEU A 108 9.70 -0.57 3.46
N THR A 109 8.49 -0.12 3.78
CA THR A 109 7.26 -0.77 3.31
C THR A 109 6.80 -0.20 1.96
N THR A 110 5.80 -0.83 1.36
CA THR A 110 5.17 -0.35 0.13
C THR A 110 4.40 0.96 0.30
N ASP A 111 4.03 1.33 1.53
CA ASP A 111 3.44 2.65 1.81
C ASP A 111 4.48 3.75 1.62
N SER A 112 5.69 3.55 2.15
CA SER A 112 6.82 4.45 1.93
C SER A 112 7.15 4.57 0.43
N VAL A 113 7.17 3.45 -0.30
CA VAL A 113 7.38 3.45 -1.76
C VAL A 113 6.27 4.23 -2.49
N SER A 114 5.01 4.09 -2.06
CA SER A 114 3.88 4.83 -2.64
C SER A 114 4.03 6.34 -2.47
N VAL A 115 4.49 6.78 -1.29
CA VAL A 115 4.72 8.21 -1.03
C VAL A 115 5.89 8.74 -1.84
N LEU A 116 7.00 8.01 -1.93
CA LEU A 116 8.15 8.39 -2.73
C LEU A 116 7.81 8.43 -4.23
N LEU A 117 7.00 7.49 -4.72
CA LEU A 117 6.50 7.50 -6.09
C LEU A 117 5.61 8.71 -6.35
N ALA A 118 4.70 9.02 -5.42
CA ALA A 118 3.85 10.21 -5.53
C ALA A 118 4.69 11.50 -5.54
N GLU A 119 5.71 11.59 -4.68
CA GLU A 119 6.66 12.70 -4.66
C GLU A 119 7.43 12.81 -5.98
N ARG A 120 7.97 11.69 -6.50
CA ARG A 120 8.71 11.63 -7.78
C ARG A 120 7.88 12.07 -8.99
N LEU A 121 6.57 11.77 -8.98
CA LEU A 121 5.65 12.10 -10.07
C LEU A 121 4.94 13.45 -9.87
N GLY A 122 5.21 14.17 -8.77
CA GLY A 122 4.50 15.42 -8.45
C GLY A 122 3.02 15.22 -8.08
N ILE A 123 2.61 14.00 -7.74
CA ILE A 123 1.22 13.65 -7.41
C ILE A 123 0.93 13.99 -5.95
N LYS A 124 -0.15 14.72 -5.70
CA LYS A 124 -0.54 15.18 -4.35
C LYS A 124 -1.62 14.34 -3.66
N ARG A 125 -1.94 13.17 -4.23
CA ARG A 125 -2.98 12.30 -3.71
C ARG A 125 -2.62 10.81 -3.85
N ILE A 126 -2.69 10.11 -2.73
CA ILE A 126 -2.56 8.65 -2.63
C ILE A 126 -3.90 8.07 -2.18
N VAL A 127 -4.29 6.95 -2.78
CA VAL A 127 -5.37 6.09 -2.28
C VAL A 127 -4.73 4.81 -1.75
N ASN A 128 -4.85 4.57 -0.45
CA ASN A 128 -4.41 3.33 0.20
C ASN A 128 -5.61 2.39 0.32
N LEU A 129 -5.55 1.26 -0.41
CA LEU A 129 -6.57 0.23 -0.41
C LEU A 129 -6.11 -0.92 0.49
N SER A 130 -6.87 -1.22 1.54
CA SER A 130 -6.57 -2.30 2.47
C SER A 130 -7.86 -3.05 2.85
N LYS A 131 -7.74 -4.12 3.65
CA LYS A 131 -8.91 -4.81 4.26
C LYS A 131 -9.56 -4.00 5.38
N VAL A 132 -8.92 -2.91 5.80
CA VAL A 132 -9.41 -1.98 6.83
C VAL A 132 -9.73 -0.65 6.16
N ALA A 133 -10.86 -0.05 6.52
CA ALA A 133 -11.37 1.16 5.88
C ALA A 133 -10.52 2.42 6.14
N GLY A 134 -9.70 2.44 7.19
CA GLY A 134 -8.87 3.59 7.54
C GLY A 134 -8.21 3.49 8.90
N ILE A 135 -7.99 4.64 9.52
CA ILE A 135 -7.28 4.76 10.80
C ILE A 135 -8.30 4.79 11.95
N TYR A 136 -8.06 3.98 12.96
CA TYR A 136 -8.92 3.83 14.13
C TYR A 136 -8.20 4.31 15.40
N ASP A 137 -8.97 4.62 16.43
CA ASP A 137 -8.46 5.01 17.76
C ASP A 137 -7.83 3.85 18.54
N ARG A 138 -8.12 2.61 18.14
CA ARG A 138 -7.61 1.32 18.65
C ARG A 138 -7.68 0.24 17.57
N ASP A 139 -7.34 -1.01 17.86
CA ASP A 139 -7.46 -2.09 16.88
C ASP A 139 -8.92 -2.17 16.35
N PRO A 140 -9.15 -2.12 15.03
CA PRO A 140 -10.49 -2.20 14.45
C PRO A 140 -11.24 -3.50 14.76
N LYS A 141 -10.57 -4.55 15.26
CA LYS A 141 -11.18 -5.79 15.75
C LYS A 141 -11.78 -5.65 17.15
N GLU A 142 -11.37 -4.65 17.92
CA GLU A 142 -11.92 -4.42 19.26
C GLU A 142 -13.31 -3.79 19.18
N LYS A 143 -14.21 -4.24 20.07
CA LYS A 143 -15.57 -3.73 20.14
C LYS A 143 -15.54 -2.22 20.46
N GLY A 144 -16.21 -1.43 19.63
CA GLY A 144 -16.33 0.01 19.81
C GLY A 144 -15.17 0.84 19.25
N ALA A 145 -14.25 0.24 18.47
CA ALA A 145 -13.23 0.98 17.75
C ALA A 145 -13.85 2.03 16.82
N ARG A 146 -13.33 3.26 16.89
CA ARG A 146 -13.88 4.42 16.16
C ARG A 146 -12.95 4.82 15.02
N LEU A 147 -13.52 4.91 13.82
CA LEU A 147 -12.83 5.35 12.63
C LEU A 147 -12.66 6.88 12.63
N PHE A 148 -11.44 7.35 12.46
CA PHE A 148 -11.19 8.77 12.22
C PHE A 148 -11.56 9.12 10.79
N LYS A 149 -12.56 9.98 10.58
CA LYS A 149 -12.95 10.40 9.21
C LYS A 149 -11.92 11.33 8.58
N ARG A 150 -11.31 12.21 9.37
CA ARG A 150 -10.30 13.16 8.92
C ARG A 150 -9.19 13.28 9.95
N LEU A 151 -7.95 13.35 9.48
CA LEU A 151 -6.77 13.60 10.29
C LEU A 151 -5.89 14.64 9.60
N THR A 152 -5.11 15.37 10.39
CA THR A 152 -3.95 16.10 9.89
C THR A 152 -2.75 15.17 9.75
N HIS A 153 -1.76 15.51 8.92
CA HIS A 153 -0.48 14.77 8.90
C HIS A 153 0.16 14.66 10.28
N LYS A 154 0.09 15.72 11.09
CA LYS A 154 0.62 15.72 12.46
C LYS A 154 -0.08 14.68 13.33
N GLN A 155 -1.41 14.62 13.27
CA GLN A 155 -2.18 13.60 14.01
C GLN A 155 -1.86 12.18 13.52
N LEU A 156 -1.72 11.98 12.21
CA LEU A 156 -1.32 10.68 11.66
C LEU A 156 0.06 10.25 12.19
N ILE A 157 1.05 11.15 12.20
CA ILE A 157 2.39 10.87 12.76
C ILE A 157 2.33 10.56 14.26
N THR A 158 1.52 11.28 15.03
CA THR A 158 1.34 11.01 16.47
C THR A 158 0.74 9.62 16.70
N LEU A 159 -0.29 9.25 15.94
CA LEU A 159 -0.90 7.92 16.00
C LEU A 159 0.10 6.84 15.58
N ALA A 160 0.82 7.04 14.48
CA ALA A 160 1.85 6.11 14.03
C ALA A 160 2.96 5.95 15.09
N THR A 161 3.41 7.03 15.72
CA THR A 161 4.43 6.96 16.79
C THR A 161 3.95 6.16 18.00
N LYS A 162 2.66 6.23 18.31
CA LYS A 162 2.05 5.52 19.45
C LYS A 162 1.76 4.05 19.14
N PHE A 163 1.38 3.73 17.90
CA PHE A 163 0.83 2.43 17.54
C PHE A 163 1.69 1.62 16.55
N ASP A 164 2.67 2.21 15.88
CA ASP A 164 3.65 1.51 15.04
C ASP A 164 4.80 0.94 15.91
N GLU A 165 4.43 0.26 17.00
CA GLU A 165 5.39 -0.62 17.67
C GLU A 165 5.65 -1.77 16.71
N ARG A 166 6.85 -1.82 16.10
CA ARG A 166 7.30 -2.90 15.17
C ARG A 166 7.33 -4.31 15.80
N LYS A 167 6.68 -4.51 16.94
CA LYS A 167 6.34 -5.82 17.52
C LYS A 167 5.03 -6.26 16.89
N ALA A 168 5.05 -7.42 16.24
CA ALA A 168 3.88 -8.02 15.59
C ALA A 168 2.66 -8.06 16.52
N ARG A 169 1.77 -7.06 16.45
CA ARG A 169 0.36 -7.06 16.90
C ARG A 169 -0.38 -5.73 16.80
N THR A 170 0.29 -4.61 16.56
CA THR A 170 -0.39 -3.33 16.27
C THR A 170 -0.36 -3.08 14.76
N ASN A 171 -1.42 -3.50 14.06
CA ASN A 171 -1.55 -3.32 12.61
C ASN A 171 -1.88 -1.85 12.29
N PHE A 172 -0.94 -0.94 12.51
CA PHE A 172 -1.10 0.43 12.06
C PHE A 172 -1.07 0.45 10.52
N PRO A 173 -2.11 0.94 9.82
CA PRO A 173 -2.24 0.76 8.37
C PRO A 173 -1.23 1.51 7.48
N PHE A 174 -0.35 2.34 8.05
CA PHE A 174 0.54 3.21 7.29
C PHE A 174 1.82 3.52 8.07
N ASP A 175 2.97 2.98 7.68
CA ASP A 175 4.18 3.04 8.51
C ASP A 175 4.63 4.48 8.88
N LEU A 176 5.36 4.64 9.99
CA LEU A 176 5.81 5.95 10.47
C LEU A 176 6.68 6.71 9.46
N VAL A 177 7.48 6.02 8.65
CA VAL A 177 8.32 6.65 7.61
C VAL A 177 7.42 7.21 6.53
N ALA A 178 6.44 6.44 6.04
CA ALA A 178 5.44 6.87 5.08
C ALA A 178 4.64 8.08 5.60
N CYS A 179 4.26 8.09 6.89
CA CYS A 179 3.60 9.24 7.53
C CYS A 179 4.44 10.52 7.43
N LYS A 180 5.73 10.44 7.78
CA LYS A 180 6.66 11.58 7.73
C LYS A 180 6.91 12.05 6.29
N LEU A 181 7.05 11.12 5.36
CA LEU A 181 7.17 11.44 3.93
C LEU A 181 5.90 12.13 3.41
N ALA A 182 4.71 11.63 3.75
CA ALA A 182 3.47 12.24 3.28
C ALA A 182 3.31 13.67 3.82
N ALA A 183 3.72 13.90 5.07
CA ALA A 183 3.75 15.21 5.71
C ALA A 183 4.72 16.18 5.02
N ARG A 184 5.98 15.77 4.80
CA ARG A 184 7.00 16.65 4.19
C ARG A 184 6.59 17.10 2.79
N SER A 185 5.96 16.20 2.04
CA SER A 185 5.60 16.43 0.64
C SER A 185 4.19 17.02 0.47
N ARG A 186 3.46 17.23 1.59
CA ARG A 186 2.07 17.69 1.67
C ARG A 186 1.13 16.83 0.79
N ILE A 187 1.30 15.52 0.86
CA ILE A 187 0.53 14.56 0.06
C ILE A 187 -0.70 14.12 0.85
N ARG A 188 -1.88 14.29 0.26
CA ARG A 188 -3.13 13.76 0.80
C ARG A 188 -3.13 12.25 0.70
N VAL A 189 -3.51 11.57 1.79
CA VAL A 189 -3.68 10.11 1.81
C VAL A 189 -5.13 9.78 2.14
N ASP A 190 -5.82 9.10 1.22
CA ASP A 190 -7.16 8.57 1.43
C ASP A 190 -7.07 7.07 1.69
N PHE A 191 -7.46 6.63 2.89
CA PHE A 191 -7.59 5.23 3.22
C PHE A 191 -9.00 4.74 2.87
N ALA A 192 -9.09 3.57 2.26
CA ALA A 192 -10.36 2.96 1.90
C ALA A 192 -10.30 1.43 1.99
N ASP A 193 -11.47 0.84 2.22
CA ASP A 193 -11.66 -0.61 2.16
C ASP A 193 -11.65 -1.07 0.70
N GLY A 194 -10.64 -1.85 0.35
CA GLY A 194 -10.46 -2.38 -1.00
C GLY A 194 -11.23 -3.66 -1.28
N ARG A 195 -11.88 -4.30 -0.29
CA ARG A 195 -12.54 -5.61 -0.49
C ARG A 195 -13.68 -5.55 -1.50
N GLU A 196 -14.39 -4.43 -1.54
CA GLU A 196 -15.49 -4.21 -2.47
C GLU A 196 -15.10 -3.24 -3.59
N LEU A 197 -15.27 -3.65 -4.84
CA LEU A 197 -14.89 -2.83 -6.01
C LEU A 197 -15.65 -1.50 -6.08
N ARG A 198 -16.86 -1.43 -5.52
CA ARG A 198 -17.63 -0.17 -5.41
C ARG A 198 -16.87 0.85 -4.56
N ASN A 199 -16.28 0.42 -3.45
CA ASN A 199 -15.49 1.28 -2.57
C ASN A 199 -14.19 1.70 -3.24
N VAL A 200 -13.54 0.79 -3.99
CA VAL A 200 -12.38 1.11 -4.82
C VAL A 200 -12.71 2.23 -5.82
N ARG A 201 -13.77 2.08 -6.62
CA ARG A 201 -14.21 3.11 -7.59
C ARG A 201 -14.49 4.45 -6.92
N GLY A 202 -15.22 4.44 -5.80
CA GLY A 202 -15.54 5.65 -5.06
C GLY A 202 -14.29 6.32 -4.48
N ALA A 203 -13.31 5.54 -4.01
CA ALA A 203 -12.06 6.06 -3.47
C ALA A 203 -11.20 6.67 -4.56
N LEU A 204 -11.05 6.01 -5.70
CA LEU A 204 -10.34 6.57 -6.85
C LEU A 204 -10.96 7.89 -7.32
N ALA A 205 -12.30 7.96 -7.37
CA ALA A 205 -13.05 9.17 -7.72
C ALA A 205 -13.07 10.26 -6.63
N GLY A 206 -12.52 10.01 -5.44
CA GLY A 206 -12.52 10.96 -4.32
C GLY A 206 -13.86 11.14 -3.61
N ARG A 207 -14.81 10.22 -3.84
CA ARG A 207 -16.16 10.24 -3.27
C ARG A 207 -16.28 9.44 -1.97
N THR A 208 -15.46 8.39 -1.80
CA THR A 208 -15.50 7.51 -0.62
C THR A 208 -14.12 7.31 -0.03
N ALA A 209 -13.94 7.70 1.24
CA ALA A 209 -12.76 7.34 2.02
C ALA A 209 -13.23 7.01 3.44
N GLY A 210 -12.61 6.01 4.07
CA GLY A 210 -12.82 5.79 5.50
C GLY A 210 -12.12 6.89 6.29
N THR A 211 -10.85 7.15 5.98
CA THR A 211 -10.06 8.24 6.58
C THR A 211 -9.38 9.05 5.49
N THR A 212 -9.48 10.37 5.56
CA THR A 212 -8.66 11.29 4.74
C THR A 212 -7.65 12.02 5.62
N VAL A 213 -6.38 11.99 5.21
CA VAL A 213 -5.28 12.70 5.85
C VAL A 213 -4.79 13.84 4.95
N LYS A 214 -4.68 15.05 5.50
CA LYS A 214 -4.26 16.25 4.77
C LYS A 214 -3.54 17.28 5.64
#